data_AF-A0AAD7GJ57-F1
#
_entry.id   AF-A0AAD7GJ57-F1
#
_cell.length_a   1.000
_cell.length_b   1.000
_cell.length_c   1.000
_cell.angle_alpha   90.00
_cell.angle_beta   90.00
_cell.angle_gamma   90.00
#
_symmetry.space_group_name_H-M   'P 1'
#
loop_
_entity.id
_entity.type
_entity.pdbx_description
1 polymer ?
#
loop_
_entity_poly.entity_id
_entity_poly.type
_entity_poly.pdbx_seq_one_letter_code
_entity_poly.pdbx_strand_id
1 'polypeptide(L)'
;EILARHNIRLRGISVAYPTDELFAYLLSYVGLEQLTLWAPDSARDIDSNLLARTFFARVLPRHRDSLRSLSCRPAWEGEWCMSPQNLPVVAQLGRLQSLRI
;
A
#
# COMPACT_ATOMS: atom_id res chain seq x y z
N GLU A 1 2.52 -20.40 -5.89
CA GLU A 1 2.39 -20.60 -7.35
C GLU A 1 1.05 -21.19 -7.86
N ILE A 2 0.21 -21.81 -7.03
CA ILE A 2 -1.01 -22.50 -7.50
C ILE A 2 -2.06 -21.54 -8.08
N LEU A 3 -2.25 -20.35 -7.48
CA LEU A 3 -3.27 -19.38 -7.90
C LEU A 3 -2.96 -18.75 -9.27
N ALA A 4 -1.69 -18.42 -9.53
CA ALA A 4 -1.26 -17.85 -10.80
C ALA A 4 -1.48 -18.81 -11.97
N ARG A 5 -1.26 -20.12 -11.76
CA ARG A 5 -1.50 -21.16 -12.76
C ARG A 5 -2.97 -21.30 -13.16
N HIS A 6 -3.89 -20.88 -12.30
CA HIS A 6 -5.35 -20.90 -12.55
C HIS A 6 -5.89 -19.52 -12.96
N ASN A 7 -5.00 -18.57 -13.28
CA ASN A 7 -5.35 -17.18 -13.61
C ASN A 7 -6.15 -16.48 -12.49
N ILE A 8 -6.01 -16.95 -11.25
CA ILE A 8 -6.61 -16.33 -10.07
C ILE A 8 -5.66 -15.22 -9.62
N ARG A 9 -6.10 -13.98 -9.81
CA ARG A 9 -5.35 -12.78 -9.42
C ARG A 9 -5.89 -12.21 -8.13
N LEU A 10 -4.99 -11.88 -7.22
CA LEU A 10 -5.32 -11.14 -6.01
C LEU A 10 -5.74 -9.72 -6.41
N ARG A 11 -6.99 -9.35 -6.08
CA ARG A 11 -7.54 -8.03 -6.39
C ARG A 11 -7.49 -7.06 -5.20
N GLY A 12 -7.61 -7.58 -3.99
CA GLY A 12 -7.69 -6.77 -2.78
C GLY A 12 -6.89 -7.35 -1.62
N ILE A 13 -6.24 -6.48 -0.86
CA ILE A 13 -5.62 -6.80 0.43
C ILE A 13 -6.16 -5.82 1.48
N SER A 14 -6.55 -6.35 2.63
CA SER A 14 -6.84 -5.58 3.84
C SER A 14 -6.09 -6.22 4.99
N VAL A 15 -5.25 -5.45 5.67
CA VAL A 15 -4.35 -5.97 6.71
C VAL A 15 -4.19 -4.94 7.83
N ALA A 16 -4.08 -5.43 9.06
CA ALA A 16 -3.67 -4.65 10.20
C ALA A 16 -2.19 -4.94 10.50
N TYR A 17 -1.43 -3.92 10.92
CA TYR A 17 -0.02 -4.08 11.29
C TYR A 17 0.81 -4.71 10.16
N PRO A 18 0.98 -4.00 9.02
CA PRO A 18 1.72 -4.52 7.87
C PRO A 18 3.17 -4.83 8.24
N THR A 19 3.72 -5.89 7.63
CA THR A 19 5.09 -6.36 7.84
C THR A 19 5.96 -6.15 6.60
N ASP A 20 7.28 -6.34 6.75
CA ASP A 20 8.23 -6.29 5.63
C ASP A 20 7.94 -7.36 4.57
N GLU A 21 7.50 -8.56 4.97
CA GLU A 21 7.16 -9.65 4.05
C GLU A 21 5.96 -9.28 3.17
N LEU A 22 4.95 -8.63 3.75
CA LEU A 22 3.84 -8.10 2.97
C LEU A 22 4.33 -7.10 1.93
N PHE A 23 5.24 -6.21 2.31
CA PHE A 23 5.78 -5.20 1.40
C PHE A 23 6.63 -5.83 0.29
N ALA A 24 7.46 -6.81 0.63
CA ALA A 24 8.19 -7.61 -0.34
C ALA A 24 7.23 -8.29 -1.33
N TYR A 25 6.13 -8.87 -0.84
CA TYR A 25 5.09 -9.43 -1.69
C TYR A 25 4.45 -8.37 -2.58
N LEU A 26 4.04 -7.22 -2.04
CA LEU A 26 3.43 -6.12 -2.79
C LEU A 26 4.36 -5.55 -3.87
N LEU A 27 5.68 -5.58 -3.66
CA LEU A 27 6.67 -5.17 -4.66
C LEU A 27 6.87 -6.22 -5.76
N SER A 28 6.78 -7.51 -5.41
CA SER A 28 6.86 -8.63 -6.36
C SER A 28 5.59 -8.80 -7.22
N TYR A 29 4.44 -8.37 -6.70
CA TYR A 29 3.14 -8.51 -7.34
C TYR A 29 2.73 -7.24 -8.09
N VAL A 30 1.87 -7.39 -9.11
CA VAL A 30 1.32 -6.28 -9.90
C VAL A 30 -0.14 -6.53 -10.17
N GLY A 31 -0.92 -5.47 -10.29
CA GLY A 31 -2.33 -5.56 -10.65
C GLY A 31 -3.26 -5.55 -9.44
N LEU A 32 -2.76 -5.19 -8.25
CA LEU A 32 -3.61 -5.02 -7.09
C LEU A 32 -4.55 -3.82 -7.34
N GLU A 33 -5.84 -4.01 -7.07
CA GLU A 33 -6.87 -3.01 -7.29
C GLU A 33 -7.31 -2.32 -5.99
N GLN A 34 -7.22 -3.01 -4.86
CA GLN A 34 -7.67 -2.50 -3.56
C GLN A 34 -6.61 -2.77 -2.49
N LEU A 35 -6.23 -1.75 -1.74
CA LEU A 35 -5.33 -1.89 -0.61
C LEU A 35 -5.86 -1.12 0.60
N THR A 36 -6.01 -1.82 1.72
CA THR A 36 -6.34 -1.22 3.01
C THR A 36 -5.28 -1.59 4.05
N LEU A 37 -4.67 -0.57 4.65
CA LEU A 37 -3.72 -0.69 5.75
C LEU A 37 -4.35 -0.10 7.02
N TRP A 38 -4.56 -0.94 8.03
CA TRP A 38 -5.08 -0.55 9.34
C TRP A 38 -3.96 -0.41 10.35
N ALA A 39 -3.91 0.72 11.06
CA ALA A 39 -2.89 1.06 12.04
C ALA A 39 -1.46 0.72 11.55
N PRO A 40 -1.06 1.14 10.32
CA PRO A 40 0.25 0.80 9.77
C PRO A 40 1.41 1.38 10.59
N ASP A 41 1.12 2.40 11.38
CA ASP A 41 2.01 3.06 12.31
C ASP A 41 2.23 2.31 13.63
N SER A 42 1.41 1.29 13.90
CA SER A 42 1.45 0.50 15.13
C SER A 42 2.22 -0.82 14.97
N ALA A 43 2.95 -1.01 13.87
CA ALA A 43 3.83 -2.16 13.66
C ALA A 43 4.94 -2.14 14.74
N ARG A 44 5.06 -3.22 15.52
CA ARG A 44 5.92 -3.26 16.72
C ARG A 44 7.38 -3.59 16.41
N ASP A 45 7.62 -4.32 15.33
CA ASP A 45 8.93 -4.95 15.07
C ASP A 45 9.75 -4.22 13.99
N ILE A 46 9.21 -3.16 13.40
CA ILE A 46 9.83 -2.43 12.28
C ILE A 46 9.71 -0.91 12.51
N ASP A 47 10.69 -0.16 12.03
CA ASP A 47 10.60 1.30 11.91
C ASP A 47 9.44 1.68 10.98
N SER A 48 8.33 2.06 11.60
CA SER A 48 7.09 2.49 10.95
C SER A 48 7.30 3.61 9.94
N ASN A 49 8.20 4.57 10.20
CA ASN A 49 8.45 5.68 9.28
C ASN A 49 9.20 5.19 8.04
N LEU A 50 10.19 4.32 8.22
CA LEU A 50 10.88 3.68 7.10
C LEU A 50 9.92 2.86 6.22
N LEU A 51 8.97 2.15 6.83
CA LEU A 51 7.90 1.46 6.11
C LEU A 51 7.02 2.44 5.33
N ALA A 52 6.60 3.55 5.94
CA ALA A 52 5.80 4.57 5.26
C ALA A 52 6.54 5.12 4.03
N ARG A 53 7.82 5.46 4.16
CA ARG A 53 8.65 5.92 3.02
C ARG A 53 8.73 4.87 1.93
N THR A 54 8.94 3.61 2.30
CA THR A 54 8.98 2.50 1.34
C THR A 54 7.63 2.32 0.64
N PHE A 55 6.53 2.47 1.38
CA PHE A 55 5.17 2.38 0.87
C PHE A 55 4.92 3.42 -0.22
N PHE A 56 5.12 4.69 0.10
CA PHE A 56 4.87 5.79 -0.82
C PHE A 56 5.88 5.80 -1.96
N ALA A 57 7.17 5.57 -1.71
CA ALA A 57 8.20 5.70 -2.76
C ALA A 57 8.31 4.49 -3.69
N ARG A 58 7.91 3.28 -3.26
CA ARG A 58 8.15 2.05 -4.02
C ARG A 58 6.88 1.23 -4.28
N VAL A 59 6.05 1.03 -3.25
CA VAL A 59 4.85 0.18 -3.39
C VAL A 59 3.79 0.87 -4.25
N LEU A 60 3.41 2.11 -3.93
CA LEU A 60 2.36 2.80 -4.70
C LEU A 60 2.70 2.95 -6.19
N PRO A 61 3.91 3.38 -6.59
CA PRO A 61 4.27 3.47 -8.01
C PRO A 61 4.15 2.13 -8.75
N ARG A 62 4.41 1.00 -8.07
CA ARG A 62 4.31 -0.34 -8.65
C ARG A 62 2.89 -0.70 -9.08
N HIS A 63 1.89 -0.15 -8.39
CA HIS A 63 0.46 -0.40 -8.62
C HIS A 63 -0.26 0.80 -9.25
N ARG A 64 0.49 1.80 -9.76
CA ARG A 64 -0.08 3.05 -10.31
C ARG A 64 -1.15 2.84 -11.37
N ASP A 65 -0.98 1.79 -12.19
CA ASP A 65 -1.83 1.50 -13.35
C ASP A 65 -2.99 0.53 -13.01
N SER A 66 -3.07 0.04 -11.77
CA SER A 66 -4.07 -0.93 -11.33
C SER A 66 -4.87 -0.52 -10.10
N LEU A 67 -4.26 0.22 -9.17
CA LEU A 67 -4.87 0.54 -7.89
C LEU A 67 -6.06 1.50 -8.07
N ARG A 68 -7.23 1.08 -7.59
CA ARG A 68 -8.50 1.81 -7.65
C ARG A 68 -8.94 2.32 -6.29
N SER A 69 -8.62 1.60 -5.23
CA SER A 69 -8.97 1.96 -3.86
C SER A 69 -7.75 1.87 -2.96
N LEU A 70 -7.40 3.00 -2.33
CA LEU A 70 -6.37 3.09 -1.32
C LEU A 70 -6.99 3.59 -0.01
N SER A 71 -6.84 2.80 1.06
CA SER A 71 -7.21 3.20 2.42
C SER A 71 -6.01 3.00 3.34
N CYS A 72 -5.35 4.08 3.74
CA CYS A 72 -4.37 4.07 4.83
C CYS A 72 -5.07 4.63 6.08
N ARG A 73 -4.95 3.98 7.23
CA ARG A 73 -5.61 4.43 8.46
C ARG A 73 -4.64 4.36 9.64
N PRO A 74 -3.69 5.30 9.74
CA PRO A 74 -2.80 5.37 10.89
C PRO A 74 -3.59 5.69 12.17
N ALA A 75 -3.11 5.18 13.30
CA ALA A 75 -3.67 5.51 14.62
C ALA A 75 -3.18 6.87 15.12
N TRP A 76 -2.01 7.31 14.65
CA TRP A 76 -1.30 8.52 15.06
C TRP A 76 -0.80 9.32 13.86
N GLU A 77 -0.56 10.62 14.06
CA GLU A 77 0.05 11.47 13.04
C GLU A 77 1.50 11.03 12.76
N GLY A 78 1.91 11.08 11.48
CA GLY A 78 3.27 10.69 11.08
C GLY A 78 3.43 10.54 9.58
N GLU A 79 4.45 9.79 9.15
CA GLU A 79 4.78 9.63 7.73
C GLU A 79 3.77 8.81 6.92
N TRP A 80 2.83 8.16 7.60
CA TRP A 80 1.67 7.48 7.01
C TRP A 80 0.55 8.43 6.59
N CYS A 81 0.54 9.66 7.11
CA CYS A 81 -0.43 10.69 6.76
C CYS A 81 -0.08 11.36 5.42
N MET A 82 -1.06 12.02 4.82
CA MET A 82 -0.81 12.83 3.63
C MET A 82 0.11 14.00 3.94
N SER A 83 1.15 14.16 3.12
CA SER A 83 2.12 15.23 3.20
C SER A 83 2.46 15.75 1.81
N PRO A 84 3.06 16.95 1.70
CA PRO A 84 3.54 17.46 0.41
C PRO A 84 4.52 16.53 -0.31
N GLN A 85 5.19 15.63 0.43
CA GLN A 85 6.19 14.71 -0.11
C GLN A 85 5.55 13.49 -0.80
N ASN A 86 4.45 12.96 -0.26
CA ASN A 86 3.79 11.77 -0.81
C ASN A 86 2.61 12.09 -1.75
N LEU A 87 2.08 13.32 -1.69
CA LEU A 87 0.99 13.78 -2.56
C LEU A 87 1.28 13.61 -4.06
N PRO A 88 2.47 13.95 -4.59
CA PRO A 88 2.77 13.74 -6.01
C PRO A 88 2.69 12.29 -6.42
N VAL A 89 3.03 11.35 -5.53
CA VAL A 89 2.96 9.92 -5.83
C VAL A 89 1.52 9.43 -5.88
N VAL A 90 0.70 9.85 -4.90
CA VAL A 90 -0.74 9.51 -4.89
C VAL A 90 -1.44 10.08 -6.13
N ALA A 91 -1.07 11.29 -6.56
CA ALA A 91 -1.61 11.92 -7.77
C ALA A 91 -1.27 11.16 -9.07
N GLN A 92 -0.21 10.35 -9.08
CA GLN A 92 0.19 9.53 -10.24
C GLN A 92 -0.58 8.20 -10.33
N LEU A 93 -1.43 7.88 -9.36
CA LEU A 93 -2.26 6.67 -9.37
C LEU A 93 -3.41 6.86 -10.37
N GLY A 94 -3.14 6.64 -11.66
CA GLY A 94 -4.03 6.99 -12.77
C GLY A 94 -5.38 6.27 -12.81
N ARG A 95 -5.56 5.22 -11.99
CA ARG A 95 -6.84 4.50 -11.85
C ARG A 95 -7.50 4.69 -10.48
N LEU A 96 -6.96 5.55 -9.62
CA LEU A 96 -7.49 5.76 -8.28
C LEU A 96 -8.89 6.39 -8.33
N GLN A 97 -9.84 5.77 -7.65
CA GLN A 97 -11.25 6.17 -7.58
C GLN A 97 -11.67 6.48 -6.13
N SER A 98 -11.01 5.83 -5.16
CA SER A 98 -11.27 6.04 -3.74
C SER A 98 -9.95 6.19 -2.99
N LEU A 99 -9.84 7.29 -2.25
CA LEU A 99 -8.73 7.59 -1.36
C LEU A 99 -9.28 7.83 0.04
N ARG A 100 -8.73 7.14 1.03
CA ARG A 100 -8.91 7.42 2.46
C ARG A 100 -7.53 7.37 3.12
N ILE A 101 -7.09 8.46 3.72
CA ILE A 101 -5.86 8.55 4.50
C ILE A 101 -6.18 9.27 5.80
#